data_AF-A0A7Y8C3R1-F1
#
_entry.id   AF-A0A7Y8C3R1-F1
#
_cell.length_a   1.000
_cell.length_b   1.000
_cell.length_c   1.000
_cell.angle_alpha   90.00
_cell.angle_beta   90.00
_cell.angle_gamma   90.00
#
_symmetry.space_group_name_H-M   'P 1'
#
loop_
_entity.id
_entity.type
_entity.pdbx_description
1 polymer ?
#
loop_
_entity_poly.entity_id
_entity_poly.type
_entity_poly.pdbx_seq_one_letter_code
_entity_poly.pdbx_strand_id
1 'polypeptide(L)' 'MSQTLFSTSLNFDLAVYECFAPLTSGGSIEVVKNVLELQHGEHDIGLINTVPSA' A
#
# COMPACT_ATOMS: atom_id res chain seq x y z
N MET A 1 10.86 5.46 1.73
CA MET A 1 9.66 4.91 1.06
C MET A 1 9.17 5.98 0.11
N SER A 2 9.46 5.89 -1.20
CA SER A 2 9.03 6.91 -2.17
C SER A 2 7.55 6.79 -2.52
N GLN A 3 7.06 5.57 -2.80
CA GLN A 3 5.67 5.26 -3.15
C GLN A 3 5.29 3.87 -2.60
N THR A 4 4.25 3.82 -1.77
CA THR A 4 3.77 2.58 -1.10
C THR A 4 2.34 2.26 -1.52
N LEU A 5 2.04 0.99 -1.77
CA LEU A 5 0.66 0.56 -2.03
C LEU A 5 -0.16 0.60 -0.74
N PHE A 6 -1.33 1.25 -0.80
CA PHE A 6 -2.34 1.19 0.25
C PHE A 6 -3.58 0.46 -0.26
N SER A 7 -3.73 -0.79 0.20
CA SER A 7 -4.84 -1.67 -0.19
C SER A 7 -5.53 -2.33 1.00
N THR A 8 -4.95 -2.20 2.20
CA THR A 8 -5.48 -2.77 3.43
C THR A 8 -6.53 -1.85 4.06
N SER A 9 -7.61 -2.43 4.59
CA SER A 9 -8.62 -1.67 5.34
C SER A 9 -8.02 -1.03 6.59
N LEU A 10 -8.38 0.23 6.88
CA LEU A 10 -7.98 0.97 8.09
C LEU A 10 -8.32 0.27 9.42
N ASN A 11 -9.16 -0.76 9.41
CA ASN A 11 -9.47 -1.56 10.58
C ASN A 11 -8.39 -2.57 10.96
N PHE A 12 -7.36 -2.75 10.13
CA PHE A 12 -6.21 -3.61 10.41
C PHE A 12 -4.98 -2.76 10.76
N ASP A 13 -4.14 -3.29 11.66
CA ASP A 13 -2.89 -2.65 12.08
C ASP A 13 -1.91 -2.43 10.92
N LEU A 14 -1.90 -3.31 9.92
CA LEU A 14 -1.07 -3.18 8.74
C LEU A 14 -1.34 -1.90 7.94
N ALA A 15 -2.58 -1.37 7.99
CA ALA A 15 -2.93 -0.10 7.36
C ALA A 15 -2.15 1.09 7.95
N VAL A 16 -1.66 0.98 9.18
CA VAL A 16 -0.80 2.00 9.79
C VAL A 16 0.52 2.13 9.01
N TYR A 17 1.12 1.01 8.65
CA TYR A 17 2.35 0.98 7.86
C TYR A 17 2.13 1.37 6.41
N GLU A 18 1.05 0.92 5.78
CA GLU A 18 0.78 1.24 4.36
C GLU A 18 0.39 2.71 4.16
N CYS A 19 -0.36 3.30 5.09
CA CYS A 19 -0.86 4.67 4.97
C CYS A 19 0.05 5.70 5.67
N PHE A 20 0.32 5.51 6.97
CA PHE A 20 0.90 6.58 7.77
C PHE A 20 2.43 6.59 7.77
N ALA A 21 3.11 5.45 7.69
CA ALA A 21 4.57 5.40 7.65
C ALA A 21 5.17 6.17 6.45
N PRO A 22 4.73 5.97 5.19
CA PRO A 22 5.20 6.76 4.06
C PRO A 22 4.84 8.25 4.20
N LEU A 23 3.59 8.57 4.58
CA LEU A 23 3.13 9.97 4.68
C LEU A 23 3.88 10.77 5.76
N THR A 24 4.19 10.16 6.91
CA THR A 24 4.97 10.81 7.97
C THR A 24 6.46 10.92 7.63
N SER A 25 6.94 10.16 6.66
CA SER A 25 8.33 10.16 6.19
C SER A 25 8.56 11.00 4.91
N GLY A 26 7.54 11.71 4.42
CA GLY A 26 7.61 12.51 3.19
C GLY A 26 7.48 11.73 1.87
N GLY A 27 7.01 10.49 1.92
CA GLY A 27 6.68 9.67 0.76
C GLY A 27 5.23 9.83 0.29
N SER A 28 4.84 9.04 -0.70
CA SER A 28 3.47 8.97 -1.21
C SER A 28 2.84 7.58 -1.01
N ILE A 29 1.52 7.54 -1.13
CA ILE A 29 0.74 6.29 -1.16
C ILE A 29 -0.08 6.23 -2.44
N GLU A 30 -0.26 5.00 -2.94
CA GLU A 30 -1.18 4.70 -4.03
C GLU A 30 -2.36 3.89 -3.49
N VAL A 31 -3.55 4.49 -3.54
CA VAL A 31 -4.76 3.90 -2.96
C VAL A 31 -5.47 3.05 -4.01
N VAL A 32 -5.61 1.76 -3.74
CA VAL A 32 -6.29 0.80 -4.59
C VAL A 32 -7.33 0.03 -3.80
N LYS A 33 -8.33 -0.56 -4.47
CA LYS A 33 -9.33 -1.37 -3.75
C LYS A 33 -8.76 -2.69 -3.23
N ASN A 34 -7.85 -3.29 -3.99
CA ASN A 34 -7.11 -4.49 -3.62
C ASN A 34 -5.89 -4.63 -4.54
N VAL A 35 -4.96 -5.50 -4.17
CA VAL A 35 -3.69 -5.70 -4.90
C VAL A 35 -3.86 -6.16 -6.35
N LEU A 36 -4.99 -6.77 -6.74
CA LEU A 36 -5.21 -7.24 -8.12
C LEU A 36 -5.40 -6.09 -9.11
N GLU A 37 -5.73 -4.88 -8.64
CA GLU A 37 -5.81 -3.71 -9.51
C GLU A 37 -4.44 -3.36 -10.13
N LEU A 38 -3.33 -3.78 -9.51
CA LEU A 38 -1.97 -3.62 -10.05
C LEU A 38 -1.70 -4.40 -11.35
N GLN A 39 -2.58 -5.34 -11.72
CA GLN A 39 -2.46 -6.06 -13.00
C GLN A 39 -2.79 -5.15 -14.21
N HIS A 40 -3.33 -3.96 -13.98
CA HIS A 40 -3.84 -3.07 -15.02
C HIS A 40 -3.08 -1.73 -15.03
N GLY A 41 -2.09 -1.60 -15.91
CA GLY A 41 -1.34 -0.35 -16.11
C GLY A 41 0.08 -0.41 -15.55
N GLU A 42 0.81 0.70 -15.70
CA GLU A 42 2.12 0.85 -15.09
C GLU A 42 1.98 1.52 -13.72
N HIS A 43 2.52 0.87 -12.70
CA HIS A 43 2.54 1.38 -11.33
C HIS A 43 3.99 1.46 -10.83
N ASP A 44 4.42 2.62 -10.35
CA ASP A 44 5.75 2.83 -9.75
C ASP A 44 5.72 2.52 -8.25
N ILE A 45 5.36 1.29 -7.88
CA ILE A 45 5.25 0.88 -6.48
C ILE A 45 6.62 0.42 -5.96
N GLY A 46 7.15 1.14 -4.97
CA GLY A 46 8.40 0.77 -4.30
C GLY A 46 8.23 -0.19 -3.12
N LEU A 47 7.01 -0.35 -2.58
CA LEU A 47 6.72 -1.21 -1.44
C LEU A 47 5.29 -1.79 -1.50
N ILE A 48 5.21 -3.11 -1.35
CA ILE A 48 3.96 -3.88 -1.20
C ILE A 48 4.07 -4.70 0.07
N ASN A 49 3.07 -4.58 0.95
CA ASN A 49 2.91 -5.46 2.09
C ASN A 49 1.89 -6.55 1.74
N THR A 50 2.15 -7.79 2.18
CA THR A 50 1.24 -8.91 1.99
C THR A 50 1.05 -9.67 3.30
N VAL A 51 -0.07 -10.38 3.38
CA VAL A 51 -0.35 -11.34 4.44
C VAL A 51 -0.54 -12.72 3.81
N PRO A 52 -0.16 -13.82 4.47
CA PRO A 52 -0.49 -15.15 4.00
C PRO A 52 -2.00 -15.32 3.89
N SER A 53 -2.48 -15.82 2.76
CA SER A 53 -3.85 -16.33 2.66
C SER A 53 -3.91 -17.74 3.25
N ALA A 54 -5.00 -18.06 3.94
CA ALA A 54 -5.27 -19.40 4.48
C ALA A 54 -5.30 -20.48 3.39
#